data_AF-A0A969XK03-F1
#
_entry.id   AF-A0A969XK03-F1
#
_cell.length_a   1.000
_cell.length_b   1.000
_cell.length_c   1.000
_cell.angle_alpha   90.00
_cell.angle_beta   90.00
_cell.angle_gamma   90.00
#
_symmetry.space_group_name_H-M   'P 1'
#
loop_
_entity.id
_entity.type
_entity.pdbx_description
1 polymer ?
#
loop_
_entity_poly.entity_id
_entity_poly.type
_entity_poly.pdbx_seq_one_letter_code
_entity_poly.pdbx_strand_id
1 'polypeptide(L)'
;MAKRFQNRSFQAVGVMVLIVIGALIILSSYTIVGPGQRGIVVFLGDVEEDNVLPEGFHLVIPPMARQVVPIDVRTRKLEMIVDAASRDMQSMTVTGVLNYHLNPEQVGLLYQQVGLDYENIIVVPALHEAIKAATATYRVEDVLAQRAVLKQSIHDSLAERLAETYITVDQFSFANVEFSAEYNQAIERKQVAEQAARQKEYELQSAERDIEISIAHAEADKEAAIKAAEGRAQARQIEAQAEAEALQLIAAQLRNNPELIQYEWAAKLSPGVNTVLLPSNQGIILDANSLVDGSTRSTQASRPQD
;
A
#
# COMPACT_ATOMS: atom_id res chain seq x y z
N MET A 1 25.59 -98.72 41.49
CA MET A 1 24.96 -98.02 40.35
C MET A 1 24.19 -96.73 40.70
N ALA A 2 23.94 -96.40 41.98
CA ALA A 2 23.07 -95.26 42.36
C ALA A 2 23.71 -93.85 42.22
N LYS A 3 25.04 -93.70 42.34
CA LYS A 3 25.72 -92.38 42.27
C LYS A 3 25.67 -91.70 40.89
N ARG A 4 25.49 -92.45 39.80
CA ARG A 4 25.41 -91.88 38.43
C ARG A 4 24.04 -91.25 38.12
N PHE A 5 22.96 -91.68 38.78
CA PHE A 5 21.63 -91.12 38.55
C PHE A 5 21.43 -89.77 39.26
N GLN A 6 22.00 -89.61 40.46
CA GLN A 6 21.90 -88.37 41.24
C GLN A 6 22.65 -87.19 40.60
N ASN A 7 23.77 -87.45 39.92
CA ASN A 7 24.47 -86.41 39.15
C ASN A 7 23.70 -86.01 37.87
N ARG A 8 22.96 -86.93 37.24
CA ARG A 8 22.16 -86.61 36.04
C ARG A 8 20.93 -85.77 36.37
N SER A 9 20.30 -85.97 37.54
CA SER A 9 19.20 -85.11 37.98
C SER A 9 19.68 -83.71 38.37
N PHE A 10 20.84 -83.58 39.03
CA PHE A 10 21.43 -82.27 39.34
C PHE A 10 21.87 -81.52 38.06
N GLN A 11 22.41 -82.25 37.08
CA GLN A 11 22.72 -81.70 35.75
C GLN A 11 21.44 -81.30 34.99
N ALA A 12 20.37 -82.10 35.05
CA ALA A 12 19.09 -81.76 34.41
C ALA A 12 18.43 -80.53 35.05
N VAL A 13 18.48 -80.40 36.37
CA VAL A 13 17.99 -79.21 37.10
C VAL A 13 18.83 -77.98 36.75
N GLY A 14 20.17 -78.12 36.68
CA GLY A 14 21.05 -77.02 36.27
C GLY A 14 20.79 -76.54 34.84
N VAL A 15 20.56 -77.48 33.90
CA VAL A 15 20.19 -77.15 32.52
C VAL A 15 18.81 -76.49 32.46
N MET A 16 17.82 -76.96 33.22
CA MET A 16 16.50 -76.34 33.29
C MET A 16 16.58 -74.90 33.81
N VAL A 17 17.36 -74.64 34.87
CA VAL A 17 17.54 -73.29 35.42
C VAL A 17 18.20 -72.36 34.40
N LEU A 18 19.22 -72.81 33.68
CA LEU A 18 19.84 -72.04 32.59
C LEU A 18 18.85 -71.73 31.46
N ILE A 19 18.00 -72.68 31.07
CA ILE A 19 16.95 -72.47 30.06
C ILE A 19 15.93 -71.43 30.54
N VAL A 20 15.50 -71.50 31.80
CA VAL A 20 14.54 -70.55 32.38
C VAL A 20 15.14 -69.16 32.47
N ILE A 21 16.41 -69.03 32.89
CA ILE A 21 17.12 -67.74 32.92
C ILE A 21 17.29 -67.18 31.50
N GLY A 22 17.70 -68.03 30.55
CA GLY A 22 17.82 -67.63 29.13
C GLY A 22 16.49 -67.17 28.55
N ALA A 23 15.40 -67.88 28.82
CA ALA A 23 14.06 -67.50 28.41
C ALA A 23 13.63 -66.17 29.06
N LEU A 24 13.90 -65.98 30.36
CA LEU A 24 13.55 -64.75 31.07
C LEU A 24 14.33 -63.54 30.55
N ILE A 25 15.60 -63.72 30.16
CA ILE A 25 16.40 -62.68 29.50
C ILE A 25 15.80 -62.32 28.14
N ILE A 26 15.42 -63.31 27.31
CA ILE A 26 14.84 -63.05 25.99
C ILE A 26 13.46 -62.37 26.11
N LEU A 27 12.61 -62.83 27.04
CA LEU A 27 11.28 -62.25 27.26
C LEU A 27 11.33 -60.83 27.86
N SER A 28 12.40 -60.47 28.58
CA SER A 28 12.60 -59.12 29.13
C SER A 28 13.35 -58.18 28.19
N SER A 29 13.72 -58.65 27.00
CA SER A 29 14.64 -57.98 26.09
C SER A 29 13.95 -57.29 24.90
N TYR A 30 12.66 -56.98 25.01
CA TYR A 30 11.98 -56.17 23.99
C TYR A 30 11.90 -54.70 24.41
N THR A 31 12.04 -53.81 23.43
CA THR A 31 11.75 -52.38 23.55
C THR A 31 10.86 -51.96 22.40
N ILE A 32 9.99 -50.99 22.65
CA ILE A 32 9.10 -50.43 21.63
C ILE A 32 9.40 -48.94 21.55
N VAL A 33 9.94 -48.51 20.42
CA VAL A 33 10.18 -47.09 20.15
C VAL A 33 8.91 -46.49 19.56
N GLY A 34 8.46 -45.37 20.14
CA GLY A 34 7.25 -44.68 19.71
C GLY A 34 7.36 -44.11 18.29
N PRO A 35 6.23 -43.83 17.62
CA PRO A 35 6.23 -43.26 16.28
C PRO A 35 6.88 -41.86 16.28
N GLY A 36 7.71 -41.55 15.29
CA GLY A 36 8.48 -40.31 15.19
C GLY A 36 9.55 -40.12 16.27
N GLN A 37 9.91 -41.20 16.97
CA GLN A 37 11.07 -41.24 17.87
C GLN A 37 12.12 -42.20 17.31
N ARG A 38 13.35 -41.99 17.73
CA ARG A 38 14.49 -42.87 17.47
C ARG A 38 15.08 -43.33 18.79
N GLY A 39 15.35 -44.62 18.91
CA GLY A 39 15.93 -45.20 20.11
C GLY A 39 17.44 -45.23 20.01
N ILE A 40 18.14 -44.49 20.86
CA ILE A 40 19.61 -44.54 20.94
C ILE A 40 20.00 -45.63 21.92
N VAL A 41 20.83 -46.56 21.47
CA VAL A 41 21.31 -47.67 22.30
C VAL A 41 22.61 -47.26 22.99
N VAL A 42 22.60 -47.26 24.31
CA VAL A 42 23.78 -47.04 25.15
C VAL A 42 24.20 -48.37 25.76
N PHE A 43 25.38 -48.86 25.40
CA PHE A 43 25.96 -50.08 25.93
C PHE A 43 27.05 -49.77 26.96
N LEU A 44 26.79 -50.08 28.24
CA LEU A 44 27.73 -49.85 29.34
C LEU A 44 28.33 -48.42 29.40
N GLY A 45 27.55 -47.42 29.00
CA GLY A 45 27.96 -46.01 28.98
C GLY A 45 28.56 -45.53 27.66
N ASP A 46 28.78 -46.43 26.69
CA ASP A 46 29.18 -46.10 25.33
C ASP A 46 27.95 -46.02 24.41
N VAL A 47 27.92 -45.06 23.49
CA VAL A 47 26.78 -44.87 22.58
C VAL A 47 27.06 -45.65 21.31
N GLU A 48 26.18 -46.58 20.93
CA GLU A 48 26.29 -47.27 19.64
C GLU A 48 25.85 -46.30 18.53
N GLU A 49 26.80 -45.48 18.04
CA GLU A 49 26.58 -44.39 17.08
C GLU A 49 25.84 -44.84 15.81
N ASP A 50 26.22 -45.99 15.26
CA ASP A 50 25.65 -46.56 14.03
C ASP A 50 24.33 -47.33 14.26
N ASN A 51 23.95 -47.58 15.51
CA ASN A 51 22.80 -48.43 15.86
C ASN A 51 21.65 -47.61 16.45
N VAL A 52 21.09 -46.73 15.63
CA VAL A 52 19.88 -45.99 15.95
C VAL A 52 18.65 -46.84 15.62
N LEU A 53 17.89 -47.24 16.63
CA LEU A 53 16.68 -48.04 16.45
C LEU A 53 15.57 -47.18 15.82
N PRO A 54 14.98 -47.61 14.67
CA PRO A 54 13.80 -46.96 14.11
C PRO A 54 12.58 -47.09 15.02
N GLU A 55 11.48 -46.45 14.63
CA GLU A 55 10.19 -46.67 15.28
C GLU A 55 9.73 -48.12 15.15
N GLY A 56 9.07 -48.64 16.19
CA GLY A 56 8.56 -50.02 16.22
C GLY A 56 9.26 -50.94 17.20
N PHE A 57 9.00 -52.24 17.04
CA PHE A 57 9.45 -53.29 17.94
C PHE A 57 10.91 -53.67 17.68
N HIS A 58 11.72 -53.62 18.72
CA HIS A 58 13.14 -53.99 18.66
C HIS A 58 13.50 -54.93 19.81
N LEU A 59 14.34 -55.92 19.51
CA LEU A 59 14.89 -56.85 20.49
C LEU A 59 16.30 -56.41 20.87
N VAL A 60 16.52 -56.05 22.13
CA VAL A 60 17.76 -55.46 22.64
C VAL A 60 18.36 -56.36 23.70
N ILE A 61 19.23 -57.28 23.29
CA ILE A 61 19.90 -58.28 24.15
C ILE A 61 21.36 -57.85 24.37
N PRO A 62 21.95 -57.88 25.57
CA PRO A 62 21.34 -58.15 26.89
C PRO A 62 20.70 -56.89 27.49
N PRO A 63 19.48 -56.97 28.07
CA PRO A 63 18.75 -55.81 28.57
C PRO A 63 19.39 -55.14 29.80
N MET A 64 20.29 -55.83 30.52
CA MET A 64 20.97 -55.25 31.68
C MET A 64 22.17 -54.36 31.30
N ALA A 65 22.72 -54.52 30.09
CA ALA A 65 23.89 -53.80 29.64
C ALA A 65 23.58 -52.72 28.58
N ARG A 66 22.41 -52.81 27.95
CA ARG A 66 21.93 -51.88 26.92
C ARG A 66 20.74 -51.08 27.43
N GLN A 67 20.88 -49.76 27.45
CA GLN A 67 19.80 -48.81 27.73
C GLN A 67 19.35 -48.17 26.42
N VAL A 68 18.05 -48.04 26.20
CA VAL A 68 17.50 -47.34 25.03
C VAL A 68 16.94 -45.98 25.46
N VAL A 69 17.49 -44.91 24.90
CA VAL A 69 17.06 -43.53 25.14
C VAL A 69 16.21 -43.08 23.95
N PRO A 70 14.89 -42.86 24.11
CA PRO A 70 14.07 -42.37 23.02
C PRO A 70 14.31 -40.87 22.81
N ILE A 71 14.65 -40.48 21.59
CA ILE A 71 14.74 -39.09 21.16
C ILE A 71 13.70 -38.83 20.08
N ASP A 72 12.98 -37.72 20.23
CA ASP A 72 11.98 -37.26 19.27
C ASP A 72 12.67 -36.55 18.11
N VAL A 73 12.43 -37.07 16.89
CA VAL A 73 13.02 -36.58 15.64
C VAL A 73 12.01 -35.80 14.79
N ARG A 74 10.84 -35.48 15.35
CA ARG A 74 9.82 -34.67 14.66
C ARG A 74 10.25 -33.21 14.59
N THR A 75 9.68 -32.46 13.65
CA THR A 75 9.84 -31.01 13.57
C THR A 75 9.37 -30.35 14.86
N ARG A 76 10.25 -29.54 15.44
CA ARG A 76 10.01 -28.73 16.63
C ARG A 76 10.05 -27.26 16.25
N LYS A 77 9.17 -26.49 16.90
CA LYS A 77 9.12 -25.03 16.78
C LYS A 77 9.86 -24.43 17.97
N LEU A 78 10.89 -23.63 17.69
CA LEU A 78 11.55 -22.77 18.66
C LEU A 78 11.24 -21.31 18.31
N GLU A 79 10.72 -20.57 19.27
CA GLU A 79 10.43 -19.14 19.14
C GLU A 79 11.21 -18.38 20.20
N MET A 80 11.91 -17.33 19.76
CA MET A 80 12.80 -16.58 20.64
C MET A 80 12.93 -15.13 20.22
N ILE A 81 13.11 -14.31 21.24
CA ILE A 81 13.25 -12.86 21.13
C ILE A 81 14.73 -12.54 21.32
N VAL A 82 15.31 -11.81 20.36
CA VAL A 82 16.74 -11.52 20.30
C VAL A 82 16.95 -10.02 20.20
N ASP A 83 17.65 -9.46 21.17
CA ASP A 83 18.13 -8.08 21.08
C ASP A 83 19.34 -8.03 20.14
N ALA A 84 19.21 -7.24 19.09
CA ALA A 84 20.19 -7.11 18.03
C ALA A 84 20.43 -5.64 17.69
N ALA A 85 21.52 -5.40 16.96
CA ALA A 85 21.83 -4.07 16.44
C ALA A 85 21.96 -4.15 14.90
N SER A 86 21.55 -3.07 14.25
CA SER A 86 21.80 -2.86 12.82
C SER A 86 23.24 -2.40 12.55
N ARG A 87 23.61 -2.38 11.27
CA ARG A 87 24.86 -1.77 10.80
C ARG A 87 25.04 -0.32 11.25
N ASP A 88 23.94 0.43 11.36
CA ASP A 88 23.95 1.84 11.75
C ASP A 88 23.91 2.03 13.29
N MET A 89 24.22 0.98 14.06
CA MET A 89 24.25 0.96 15.53
C MET A 89 22.90 1.30 16.19
N GLN A 90 21.79 1.03 15.51
CA GLN A 90 20.46 1.15 16.11
C GLN A 90 20.04 -0.18 16.73
N SER A 91 19.58 -0.12 17.98
CA SER A 91 19.05 -1.25 18.71
C SER A 91 17.66 -1.65 18.20
N MET A 92 17.45 -2.96 18.05
CA MET A 92 16.17 -3.55 17.70
C MET A 92 15.98 -4.88 18.41
N THR A 93 14.72 -5.26 18.60
CA THR A 93 14.32 -6.54 19.17
C THR A 93 13.67 -7.35 18.07
N VAL A 94 14.23 -8.52 17.79
CA VAL A 94 13.82 -9.40 16.69
C VAL A 94 13.22 -10.67 17.26
N THR A 95 11.98 -10.98 16.89
CA THR A 95 11.35 -12.26 17.21
C THR A 95 11.52 -13.22 16.04
N GLY A 96 12.33 -14.26 16.25
CA GLY A 96 12.59 -15.32 15.28
C GLY A 96 11.88 -16.61 15.65
N VAL A 97 11.36 -17.32 14.64
CA VAL A 97 10.76 -18.65 14.76
C VAL A 97 11.55 -19.60 13.87
N LEU A 98 12.10 -20.65 14.46
CA LEU A 98 12.83 -21.71 13.78
C LEU A 98 12.07 -23.03 13.91
N ASN A 99 11.76 -23.63 12.77
CA ASN A 99 11.31 -25.00 12.68
C ASN A 99 12.50 -25.87 12.27
N TYR A 100 12.82 -26.86 13.08
CA TYR A 100 13.96 -27.75 12.85
C TYR A 100 13.61 -29.17 13.31
N HIS A 101 14.33 -30.16 12.78
CA HIS A 101 14.24 -31.54 13.23
C HIS A 101 15.64 -32.17 13.31
N LEU A 102 15.75 -33.27 14.04
CA LEU A 102 17.00 -34.01 14.19
C LEU A 102 17.15 -35.00 13.04
N ASN A 103 18.36 -35.15 12.49
CA ASN A 103 18.60 -36.20 11.50
C ASN A 103 18.39 -37.58 12.15
N PRO A 104 17.40 -38.37 11.70
CA PRO A 104 17.06 -39.65 12.33
C PRO A 104 18.18 -40.71 12.25
N GLU A 105 19.10 -40.59 11.30
CA GLU A 105 20.20 -41.54 11.13
C GLU A 105 21.40 -41.22 12.05
N GLN A 106 21.59 -39.95 12.41
CA GLN A 106 22.79 -39.46 13.10
C GLN A 106 22.50 -38.94 14.52
N VAL A 107 21.30 -39.16 15.03
CA VAL A 107 20.87 -38.70 16.36
C VAL A 107 21.70 -39.31 17.50
N GLY A 108 22.31 -40.48 17.28
CA GLY A 108 23.26 -41.11 18.21
C GLY A 108 24.49 -40.23 18.46
N LEU A 109 25.10 -39.72 17.39
CA LEU A 109 26.27 -38.83 17.43
C LEU A 109 25.95 -37.52 18.16
N LEU A 110 24.79 -36.93 17.86
CA LEU A 110 24.33 -35.73 18.56
C LEU A 110 24.23 -35.96 20.08
N TYR A 111 23.61 -37.07 20.47
CA TYR A 111 23.44 -37.42 21.89
C TYR A 111 24.77 -37.64 22.60
N GLN A 112 25.74 -38.28 21.94
CA GLN A 112 27.05 -38.52 22.51
C GLN A 112 27.88 -37.24 22.65
N GLN A 113 27.84 -36.34 21.66
CA GLN A 113 28.63 -35.10 21.64
C GLN A 113 28.03 -34.01 22.54
N VAL A 114 26.70 -33.91 22.61
CA VAL A 114 25.99 -32.76 23.19
C VAL A 114 25.05 -33.17 24.32
N GLY A 115 24.43 -34.34 24.18
CA GLY A 115 23.41 -34.83 25.11
C GLY A 115 21.99 -34.37 24.75
N LEU A 116 21.07 -34.48 25.72
CA LEU A 116 19.65 -34.16 25.53
C LEU A 116 19.37 -32.65 25.45
N ASP A 117 20.29 -31.81 25.95
CA ASP A 117 20.12 -30.35 26.01
C ASP A 117 20.71 -29.64 24.78
N TYR A 118 20.66 -30.31 23.62
CA TYR A 118 21.18 -29.77 22.36
C TYR A 118 20.50 -28.45 21.95
N GLU A 119 19.25 -28.22 22.37
CA GLU A 119 18.51 -27.00 22.06
C GLU A 119 19.17 -25.77 22.69
N ASN A 120 19.46 -25.82 24.00
CA ASN A 120 20.08 -24.69 24.72
C ASN A 120 21.57 -24.56 24.43
N ILE A 121 22.27 -25.67 24.16
CA ILE A 121 23.71 -25.67 23.93
C ILE A 121 24.05 -25.20 22.52
N ILE A 122 23.23 -25.54 21.52
CA ILE A 122 23.57 -25.34 20.10
C ILE A 122 22.53 -24.50 19.37
N VAL A 123 21.26 -24.92 19.39
CA VAL A 123 20.23 -24.28 18.56
C VAL A 123 19.98 -22.84 18.97
N VAL A 124 19.80 -22.58 20.27
CA VAL A 124 19.56 -21.24 20.81
C VAL A 124 20.75 -20.30 20.55
N PRO A 125 22.01 -20.66 20.87
CA PRO A 125 23.17 -19.82 20.53
C PRO A 125 23.34 -19.60 19.03
N ALA A 126 23.17 -20.63 18.20
CA ALA A 126 23.28 -20.51 16.75
C ALA A 126 22.22 -19.55 16.19
N LEU A 127 20.99 -19.61 16.69
CA LEU A 127 19.91 -18.70 16.30
C LEU A 127 20.17 -17.25 16.75
N HIS A 128 20.66 -17.05 17.97
CA HIS A 128 21.10 -15.73 18.45
C HIS A 128 22.19 -15.13 17.55
N GLU A 129 23.21 -15.92 17.25
CA GLU A 129 24.35 -15.45 16.48
C GLU A 129 23.97 -15.19 15.02
N ALA A 130 23.20 -16.07 14.38
CA ALA A 130 22.75 -15.90 13.00
C ALA A 130 21.88 -14.65 12.83
N ILE A 131 20.94 -14.42 13.76
CA ILE A 131 20.11 -13.20 13.73
C ILE A 131 21.00 -11.96 13.91
N LYS A 132 21.88 -11.94 14.91
CA LYS A 132 22.77 -10.78 15.18
C LYS A 132 23.74 -10.51 14.04
N ALA A 133 24.34 -11.54 13.46
CA ALA A 133 25.28 -11.42 12.35
C ALA A 133 24.58 -10.90 11.08
N ALA A 134 23.39 -11.42 10.79
CA ALA A 134 22.60 -10.95 9.67
C ALA A 134 22.16 -9.50 9.87
N THR A 135 21.54 -9.14 11.00
CA THR A 135 21.07 -7.76 11.22
C THR A 135 22.21 -6.74 11.26
N ALA A 136 23.39 -7.12 11.74
CA ALA A 136 24.56 -6.24 11.79
C ALA A 136 25.07 -5.83 10.39
N THR A 137 24.73 -6.58 9.35
CA THR A 137 25.17 -6.30 7.97
C THR A 137 24.24 -5.32 7.25
N TYR A 138 22.99 -5.20 7.69
CA TYR A 138 21.97 -4.36 7.05
C TYR A 138 21.69 -3.08 7.83
N ARG A 139 21.29 -2.03 7.12
CA ARG A 139 20.72 -0.81 7.72
C ARG A 139 19.34 -1.11 8.27
N VAL A 140 18.89 -0.32 9.24
CA VAL A 140 17.54 -0.48 9.83
C VAL A 140 16.43 -0.44 8.77
N GLU A 141 16.55 0.48 7.82
CA GLU A 141 15.59 0.70 6.72
C GLU A 141 15.50 -0.54 5.82
N ASP A 142 16.64 -1.18 5.55
CA ASP A 142 16.75 -2.36 4.70
C ASP A 142 16.24 -3.64 5.39
N VAL A 143 16.33 -3.73 6.72
CA VAL A 143 15.79 -4.88 7.49
C VAL A 143 14.29 -5.02 7.28
N LEU A 144 13.55 -3.91 7.18
CA LEU A 144 12.12 -3.92 6.86
C LEU A 144 11.87 -4.12 5.37
N ALA A 145 12.59 -3.39 4.51
CA ALA A 145 12.34 -3.42 3.07
C ALA A 145 12.71 -4.77 2.43
N GLN A 146 13.79 -5.42 2.90
CA GLN A 146 14.38 -6.61 2.31
C GLN A 146 14.25 -7.84 3.22
N ARG A 147 13.17 -7.91 4.02
CA ARG A 147 12.91 -9.00 4.98
C ARG A 147 12.99 -10.40 4.35
N ALA A 148 12.58 -10.56 3.10
CA ALA A 148 12.65 -11.85 2.39
C ALA A 148 14.10 -12.30 2.15
N VAL A 149 14.98 -11.38 1.75
CA VAL A 149 16.41 -11.65 1.52
C VAL A 149 17.10 -11.97 2.84
N LEU A 150 16.82 -11.17 3.88
CA LEU A 150 17.35 -11.39 5.22
C LEU A 150 16.91 -12.75 5.79
N LYS A 151 15.64 -13.14 5.54
CA LYS A 151 15.09 -14.43 5.98
C LYS A 151 15.87 -15.59 5.36
N GLN A 152 16.11 -15.51 4.05
CA GLN A 152 16.85 -16.55 3.34
C GLN A 152 18.31 -16.61 3.82
N SER A 153 18.97 -15.46 3.98
CA SER A 153 20.35 -15.40 4.47
C SER A 153 20.52 -16.01 5.86
N ILE A 154 19.58 -15.75 6.78
CA ILE A 154 19.60 -16.37 8.12
C ILE A 154 19.31 -17.87 8.04
N HIS A 155 18.33 -18.26 7.22
CA HIS A 155 18.01 -19.66 7.01
C HIS A 155 19.23 -20.45 6.52
N ASP A 156 19.93 -19.95 5.51
CA ASP A 156 21.07 -20.62 4.91
C ASP A 156 22.25 -20.71 5.89
N SER A 157 22.50 -19.62 6.63
CA SER A 157 23.53 -19.60 7.69
C SER A 157 23.22 -20.59 8.82
N LEU A 158 21.95 -20.71 9.22
CA LEU A 158 21.53 -21.68 10.23
C LEU A 158 21.59 -23.11 9.71
N ALA A 159 21.17 -23.34 8.46
CA ALA A 159 21.20 -24.65 7.85
C ALA A 159 22.64 -25.17 7.74
N GLU A 160 23.59 -24.33 7.33
CA GLU A 160 25.01 -24.69 7.25
C GLU A 160 25.58 -25.04 8.64
N ARG A 161 25.34 -24.18 9.64
CA ARG A 161 25.89 -24.36 10.98
C ARG A 161 25.27 -25.53 11.75
N LEU A 162 23.96 -25.73 11.63
CA LEU A 162 23.25 -26.80 12.34
C LEU A 162 23.45 -28.17 11.66
N ALA A 163 23.73 -28.19 10.35
CA ALA A 163 24.07 -29.42 9.64
C ALA A 163 25.36 -30.07 10.19
N GLU A 164 26.34 -29.28 10.65
CA GLU A 164 27.55 -29.80 11.31
C GLU A 164 27.24 -30.58 12.59
N THR A 165 26.11 -30.28 13.23
CA THR A 165 25.66 -30.96 14.46
C THR A 165 24.47 -31.89 14.21
N TYR A 166 24.26 -32.36 12.97
CA TYR A 166 23.20 -33.32 12.65
C TYR A 166 21.76 -32.82 12.90
N ILE A 167 21.58 -31.49 12.92
CA ILE A 167 20.27 -30.84 13.08
C ILE A 167 19.89 -30.21 11.74
N THR A 168 18.72 -30.57 11.22
CA THR A 168 18.21 -30.06 9.94
C THR A 168 17.25 -28.92 10.18
N VAL A 169 17.47 -27.80 9.48
CA VAL A 169 16.55 -26.67 9.48
C VAL A 169 15.47 -26.88 8.42
N ASP A 170 14.21 -26.89 8.83
CA ASP A 170 13.07 -27.00 7.92
C ASP A 170 12.67 -25.62 7.40
N GLN A 171 12.54 -24.66 8.31
CA GLN A 171 12.10 -23.32 7.98
C GLN A 171 12.48 -22.32 9.06
N PHE A 172 13.01 -21.17 8.66
CA PHE A 172 13.15 -20.00 9.51
C PHE A 172 12.10 -18.95 9.13
N SER A 173 11.51 -18.26 10.10
CA SER A 173 10.58 -17.15 9.89
C SER A 173 10.83 -16.03 10.89
N PHE A 174 10.75 -14.79 10.39
CA PHE A 174 10.61 -13.62 11.24
C PHE A 174 9.17 -13.52 11.71
N ALA A 175 8.92 -13.36 13.01
CA ALA A 175 7.61 -12.97 13.52
C ALA A 175 7.50 -11.45 13.55
N ASN A 176 8.36 -10.78 14.31
CA ASN A 176 8.30 -9.32 14.52
C ASN A 176 9.70 -8.69 14.60
N VAL A 177 9.80 -7.40 14.25
CA VAL A 177 10.99 -6.57 14.44
C VAL A 177 10.54 -5.25 15.06
N GLU A 178 10.95 -5.01 16.30
CA GLU A 178 10.62 -3.80 17.04
C GLU A 178 11.87 -2.93 17.20
N PHE A 179 11.72 -1.64 16.94
CA PHE A 179 12.78 -0.66 17.19
C PHE A 179 12.60 0.03 18.54
N SER A 180 13.65 0.69 19.02
CA SER A 180 13.52 1.54 20.20
C SER A 180 12.42 2.59 20.02
N ALA A 181 11.76 2.95 21.13
CA ALA A 181 10.69 3.95 21.10
C ALA A 181 11.17 5.29 20.55
N GLU A 182 12.43 5.67 20.86
CA GLU A 182 13.07 6.89 20.37
C GLU A 182 13.26 6.87 18.85
N TYR A 183 13.64 5.73 18.29
CA TYR A 183 13.81 5.57 16.85
C TYR A 183 12.46 5.63 16.13
N ASN A 184 11.43 4.93 16.64
CA ASN A 184 10.08 5.01 16.09
C ASN A 184 9.55 6.46 16.09
N GLN A 185 9.76 7.20 17.17
CA GLN A 185 9.40 8.62 17.24
C GLN A 185 10.21 9.49 16.27
N ALA A 186 11.48 9.17 16.03
CA ALA A 186 12.30 9.88 15.05
C ALA A 186 11.82 9.61 13.61
N ILE A 187 11.45 8.37 13.28
CA ILE A 187 10.87 8.00 11.98
C ILE A 187 9.53 8.70 11.76
N GLU A 188 8.65 8.70 12.77
CA GLU A 188 7.37 9.41 12.69
C GLU A 188 7.60 10.91 12.46
N ARG A 189 8.51 11.55 13.20
CA ARG A 189 8.87 12.96 13.00
C ARG A 189 9.45 13.23 11.62
N LYS A 190 10.32 12.35 11.11
CA LYS A 190 10.88 12.46 9.75
C LYS A 190 9.77 12.35 8.70
N GLN A 191 8.85 11.41 8.84
CA GLN A 191 7.74 11.22 7.93
C GLN A 191 6.79 12.44 7.93
N VAL A 192 6.47 12.98 9.11
CA VAL A 192 5.67 14.21 9.24
C VAL A 192 6.39 15.39 8.60
N ALA A 193 7.70 15.53 8.82
CA ALA A 193 8.50 16.60 8.21
C ALA A 193 8.58 16.47 6.68
N GLU A 194 8.78 15.27 6.14
CA GLU A 194 8.79 15.00 4.70
C GLU A 194 7.41 15.22 4.06
N GLN A 195 6.33 14.87 4.76
CA GLN A 195 4.97 15.17 4.32
C GLN A 195 4.72 16.69 4.32
N ALA A 196 5.15 17.40 5.37
CA ALA A 196 5.03 18.85 5.45
C ALA A 196 5.87 19.56 4.37
N ALA A 197 7.06 19.05 4.06
CA ALA A 197 7.90 19.56 2.97
C ALA A 197 7.22 19.37 1.61
N ARG A 198 6.73 18.15 1.31
CA ARG A 198 5.97 17.89 0.08
C ARG A 198 4.71 18.74 -0.03
N GLN A 199 3.99 18.94 1.08
CA GLN A 199 2.82 19.81 1.10
C GLN A 199 3.17 21.26 0.70
N LYS A 200 4.27 21.79 1.24
CA LYS A 200 4.75 23.13 0.86
C LYS A 200 5.20 23.22 -0.60
N GLU A 201 5.83 22.17 -1.13
CA GLU A 201 6.18 22.09 -2.55
C GLU A 201 4.93 22.14 -3.43
N TYR A 202 3.88 21.39 -3.07
CA TYR A 202 2.61 21.44 -3.79
C TYR A 202 1.90 22.79 -3.65
N GLU A 203 1.96 23.43 -2.48
CA GLU A 203 1.41 24.78 -2.29
C GLU A 203 2.12 25.82 -3.15
N LEU A 204 3.46 25.76 -3.22
CA LEU A 204 4.25 26.63 -4.09
C LEU A 204 3.90 26.39 -5.56
N GLN A 205 3.83 25.12 -5.98
CA GLN A 205 3.45 24.77 -7.35
C GLN A 205 2.02 25.24 -7.68
N SER A 206 1.08 25.14 -6.75
CA SER A 206 -0.28 25.65 -6.93
C SER A 206 -0.28 27.17 -7.06
N ALA A 207 0.46 27.89 -6.22
CA ALA A 207 0.54 29.34 -6.29
C ALA A 207 1.17 29.84 -7.61
N GLU A 208 2.20 29.15 -8.12
CA GLU A 208 2.78 29.44 -9.42
C GLU A 208 1.77 29.25 -10.55
N ARG A 209 0.99 28.16 -10.50
CA ARG A 209 -0.08 27.88 -11.47
C ARG A 209 -1.20 28.92 -11.39
N ASP A 210 -1.56 29.39 -10.20
CA ASP A 210 -2.58 30.43 -10.01
C ASP A 210 -2.11 31.78 -10.59
N ILE A 211 -0.83 32.11 -10.45
CA ILE A 211 -0.23 33.29 -11.10
C ILE A 211 -0.30 33.16 -12.63
N GLU A 212 0.07 32.00 -13.17
CA GLU A 212 0.00 31.74 -14.61
C GLU A 212 -1.44 31.86 -15.14
N ILE A 213 -2.40 31.28 -14.43
CA ILE A 213 -3.83 31.40 -14.74
C ILE A 213 -4.28 32.87 -14.71
N SER A 214 -3.86 33.65 -13.71
CA SER A 214 -4.21 35.07 -13.60
C SER A 214 -3.64 35.91 -14.73
N ILE A 215 -2.39 35.67 -15.14
CA ILE A 215 -1.76 36.35 -16.29
C ILE A 215 -2.51 35.98 -17.57
N ALA A 216 -2.80 34.70 -17.78
CA ALA A 216 -3.55 34.25 -18.96
C ALA A 216 -4.95 34.89 -19.04
N HIS A 217 -5.65 35.03 -17.89
CA HIS A 217 -6.93 35.75 -17.84
C HIS A 217 -6.78 37.24 -18.16
N ALA A 218 -5.81 37.93 -17.58
CA ALA A 218 -5.58 39.35 -17.84
C ALA A 218 -5.22 39.61 -19.32
N GLU A 219 -4.45 38.71 -19.93
CA GLU A 219 -4.10 38.78 -21.34
C GLU A 219 -5.30 38.47 -22.24
N ALA A 220 -6.12 37.49 -21.88
CA ALA A 220 -7.38 37.19 -22.56
C ALA A 220 -8.37 38.37 -22.50
N ASP A 221 -8.52 39.02 -21.35
CA ASP A 221 -9.40 40.19 -21.18
C ASP A 221 -8.91 41.39 -21.99
N LYS A 222 -7.59 41.63 -21.98
CA LYS A 222 -6.94 42.66 -22.81
C LYS A 222 -7.21 42.40 -24.30
N GLU A 223 -6.98 41.18 -24.78
CA GLU A 223 -7.25 40.80 -26.16
C GLU A 223 -8.73 40.94 -26.52
N ALA A 224 -9.63 40.50 -25.64
CA ALA A 224 -11.06 40.61 -25.84
C ALA A 224 -11.49 42.08 -25.94
N ALA A 225 -10.95 42.96 -25.09
CA ALA A 225 -11.23 44.39 -25.13
C ALA A 225 -10.74 45.05 -26.43
N ILE A 226 -9.56 44.66 -26.93
CA ILE A 226 -9.02 45.14 -28.22
C ILE A 226 -9.91 44.67 -29.36
N LYS A 227 -10.21 43.37 -29.46
CA LYS A 227 -11.09 42.80 -30.49
C LYS A 227 -12.48 43.43 -30.47
N ALA A 228 -13.04 43.69 -29.28
CA ALA A 228 -14.32 44.38 -29.13
C ALA A 228 -14.26 45.86 -29.54
N ALA A 229 -13.14 46.55 -29.31
CA ALA A 229 -12.94 47.92 -29.78
C ALA A 229 -12.80 47.99 -31.31
N GLU A 230 -12.03 47.08 -31.90
CA GLU A 230 -11.88 46.92 -33.35
C GLU A 230 -13.22 46.60 -34.01
N GLY A 231 -13.97 45.63 -33.48
CA GLY A 231 -15.30 45.28 -33.98
C GLY A 231 -16.27 46.45 -33.94
N ARG A 232 -16.26 47.27 -32.88
CA ARG A 232 -17.07 48.50 -32.81
C ARG A 232 -16.63 49.56 -33.80
N ALA A 233 -15.32 49.73 -34.00
CA ALA A 233 -14.80 50.67 -34.98
C ALA A 233 -15.19 50.27 -36.41
N GLN A 234 -15.08 48.98 -36.74
CA GLN A 234 -15.50 48.43 -38.04
C GLN A 234 -17.01 48.56 -38.24
N ALA A 235 -17.82 48.22 -37.23
CA ALA A 235 -19.28 48.37 -37.30
C ALA A 235 -19.68 49.81 -37.60
N ARG A 236 -19.10 50.81 -36.91
CA ARG A 236 -19.37 52.23 -37.19
C ARG A 236 -18.92 52.66 -38.59
N GLN A 237 -17.80 52.14 -39.10
CA GLN A 237 -17.37 52.45 -40.46
C GLN A 237 -18.36 51.91 -41.49
N ILE A 238 -18.82 50.68 -41.31
CA ILE A 238 -19.81 50.04 -42.18
C ILE A 238 -21.14 50.80 -42.12
N GLU A 239 -21.62 51.16 -40.93
CA GLU A 239 -22.84 51.96 -40.73
C GLU A 239 -22.71 53.34 -41.41
N ALA A 240 -21.63 54.07 -41.15
CA ALA A 240 -21.41 55.39 -41.75
C ALA A 240 -21.33 55.33 -43.27
N GLN A 241 -20.74 54.25 -43.82
CA GLN A 241 -20.65 54.05 -45.26
C GLN A 241 -22.02 53.69 -45.87
N ALA A 242 -22.78 52.83 -45.21
CA ALA A 242 -24.16 52.50 -45.60
C ALA A 242 -25.08 53.75 -45.54
N GLU A 243 -24.94 54.59 -44.52
CA GLU A 243 -25.65 55.87 -44.42
C GLU A 243 -25.23 56.84 -45.52
N ALA A 244 -23.94 56.95 -45.82
CA ALA A 244 -23.43 57.80 -46.89
C ALA A 244 -23.97 57.35 -48.26
N GLU A 245 -23.98 56.04 -48.54
CA GLU A 245 -24.57 55.47 -49.75
C GLU A 245 -26.08 55.71 -49.83
N ALA A 246 -26.81 55.51 -48.72
CA ALA A 246 -28.24 55.80 -48.65
C ALA A 246 -28.53 57.30 -48.90
N LEU A 247 -27.76 58.20 -48.28
CA LEU A 247 -27.86 59.65 -48.49
C LEU A 247 -27.53 60.04 -49.93
N GLN A 248 -26.54 59.40 -50.57
CA GLN A 248 -26.23 59.65 -51.98
C GLN A 248 -27.37 59.20 -52.89
N LEU A 249 -27.98 58.04 -52.64
CA LEU A 249 -29.16 57.57 -53.37
C LEU A 249 -30.33 58.53 -53.20
N ILE A 250 -30.61 58.96 -51.97
CA ILE A 250 -31.65 59.97 -51.67
C ILE A 250 -31.35 61.28 -52.40
N ALA A 251 -30.12 61.79 -52.33
CA ALA A 251 -29.70 63.03 -53.01
C ALA A 251 -29.80 62.93 -54.54
N ALA A 252 -29.49 61.76 -55.12
CA ALA A 252 -29.66 61.51 -56.54
C ALA A 252 -31.15 61.50 -56.95
N GLN A 253 -32.03 60.92 -56.14
CA GLN A 253 -33.48 60.96 -56.36
C GLN A 253 -34.03 62.39 -56.23
N LEU A 254 -33.57 63.15 -55.23
CA LEU A 254 -33.95 64.55 -55.00
C LEU A 254 -33.56 65.48 -56.16
N ARG A 255 -32.40 65.27 -56.82
CA ARG A 255 -32.02 66.05 -58.01
C ARG A 255 -32.97 65.85 -59.19
N ASN A 256 -33.57 64.67 -59.30
CA ASN A 256 -34.45 64.32 -60.41
C ASN A 256 -35.91 64.71 -60.17
N ASN A 257 -36.29 65.05 -58.93
CA ASN A 257 -37.66 65.44 -58.57
C ASN A 257 -37.69 66.47 -57.41
N PRO A 258 -37.67 67.80 -57.71
CA PRO A 258 -37.64 68.85 -56.68
C PRO A 258 -38.92 68.97 -55.83
N GLU A 259 -40.05 68.41 -56.28
CA GLU A 259 -41.32 68.36 -55.52
C GLU A 259 -41.26 67.38 -54.32
N LEU A 260 -40.32 66.43 -54.30
CA LEU A 260 -40.22 65.41 -53.25
C LEU A 260 -39.82 65.99 -51.89
N ILE A 261 -39.09 67.11 -51.89
CA ILE A 261 -38.71 67.83 -50.66
C ILE A 261 -39.96 68.25 -49.89
N GLN A 262 -40.99 68.76 -50.58
CA GLN A 262 -42.22 69.22 -49.94
C GLN A 262 -43.00 68.06 -49.30
N TYR A 263 -42.94 66.86 -49.88
CA TYR A 263 -43.59 65.65 -49.35
C TYR A 263 -42.86 65.07 -48.13
N GLU A 264 -41.53 64.98 -48.14
CA GLU A 264 -40.72 64.57 -46.96
C GLU A 264 -40.87 65.58 -45.81
N TRP A 265 -40.92 66.88 -46.12
CA TRP A 265 -41.18 67.92 -45.13
C TRP A 265 -42.57 67.80 -44.51
N ALA A 266 -43.60 67.55 -45.34
CA ALA A 266 -44.96 67.30 -44.87
C ALA A 266 -45.06 66.03 -44.01
N ALA A 267 -44.32 64.97 -44.35
CA ALA A 267 -44.33 63.69 -43.65
C ALA A 267 -43.55 63.70 -42.31
N LYS A 268 -42.53 64.56 -42.15
CA LYS A 268 -41.76 64.71 -40.90
C LYS A 268 -42.30 65.77 -39.94
N LEU A 269 -43.37 66.49 -40.32
CA LEU A 269 -44.08 67.35 -39.38
C LEU A 269 -44.79 66.47 -38.33
N SER A 270 -44.60 66.83 -37.06
CA SER A 270 -45.16 66.16 -35.88
C SER A 270 -46.68 65.88 -36.04
N PRO A 271 -47.26 64.83 -35.42
CA PRO A 271 -48.63 64.33 -35.68
C PRO A 271 -49.81 65.30 -35.42
N GLY A 272 -49.58 66.59 -35.23
CA GLY A 272 -50.59 67.62 -34.96
C GLY A 272 -50.73 68.70 -36.04
N VAL A 273 -49.99 68.65 -37.16
CA VAL A 273 -50.09 69.66 -38.23
C VAL A 273 -50.87 69.11 -39.43
N ASN A 274 -52.13 69.52 -39.58
CA ASN A 274 -52.95 69.22 -40.77
C ASN A 274 -52.59 70.19 -41.91
N THR A 275 -51.93 69.70 -42.95
CA THR A 275 -51.66 70.45 -44.19
C THR A 275 -52.62 70.01 -45.28
N VAL A 276 -53.27 70.97 -45.95
CA VAL A 276 -54.13 70.76 -47.13
C VAL A 276 -53.46 71.39 -48.34
N LEU A 277 -53.14 70.59 -49.36
CA LEU A 277 -52.61 71.05 -50.65
C LEU A 277 -53.75 71.56 -51.53
N LEU A 278 -53.68 72.83 -51.97
CA LEU A 278 -54.67 73.44 -52.86
C LEU A 278 -54.10 73.68 -54.27
N PRO A 279 -54.74 73.21 -55.35
CA PRO A 279 -54.38 73.57 -56.72
C PRO A 279 -54.70 75.04 -57.02
N SER A 280 -53.84 75.69 -57.81
CA SER A 280 -53.63 77.13 -57.88
C SER A 280 -54.73 77.99 -58.53
N ASN A 281 -55.97 77.50 -58.71
CA ASN A 281 -56.98 78.28 -59.42
C ASN A 281 -58.44 78.16 -58.94
N GLN A 282 -58.68 77.96 -57.65
CA GLN A 282 -60.00 78.19 -57.06
C GLN A 282 -59.88 79.07 -55.82
N GLY A 283 -60.55 80.22 -55.86
CA GLY A 283 -60.61 81.17 -54.76
C GLY A 283 -61.26 80.53 -53.53
N ILE A 284 -60.56 80.63 -52.40
CA ILE A 284 -61.03 80.13 -51.11
C ILE A 284 -62.12 81.07 -50.58
N ILE A 285 -63.32 80.54 -50.32
CA ILE A 285 -64.30 81.19 -49.44
C ILE A 285 -64.25 80.44 -48.11
N LEU A 286 -63.29 80.81 -47.26
CA LEU A 286 -63.21 80.37 -45.86
C LEU A 286 -63.41 81.61 -45.00
N ASP A 287 -64.58 81.69 -44.35
CA ASP A 287 -64.89 82.71 -43.36
C ASP A 287 -64.30 82.28 -41.99
N ALA A 288 -63.36 83.07 -41.49
CA ALA A 288 -62.60 82.80 -40.26
C ALA A 288 -63.46 82.82 -38.98
N ASN A 289 -64.70 83.29 -39.04
CA ASN A 289 -65.63 83.24 -37.90
C ASN A 289 -66.34 81.88 -37.73
N SER A 290 -66.22 80.96 -38.69
CA SER A 290 -66.80 79.61 -38.60
C SER A 290 -65.88 78.58 -37.93
N LEU A 291 -64.64 78.96 -37.61
CA LEU A 291 -63.64 78.11 -36.94
C LEU A 291 -63.48 78.43 -35.44
N VAL A 292 -64.24 79.40 -34.93
CA VAL A 292 -64.20 79.82 -33.52
C VAL A 292 -65.62 79.90 -32.95
N ASP A 293 -66.37 78.81 -32.98
CA ASP A 293 -67.20 78.46 -31.82
C ASP A 293 -67.52 76.97 -31.76
N GLY A 294 -67.13 76.37 -30.65
CA GLY A 294 -67.09 74.92 -30.44
C GLY A 294 -66.63 74.56 -29.03
N SER A 295 -67.16 75.30 -28.05
CA SER A 295 -67.36 74.90 -26.66
C SER A 295 -66.19 74.20 -25.94
N THR A 296 -65.58 74.98 -25.06
CA THR A 296 -65.26 74.59 -23.69
C THR A 296 -66.18 73.50 -23.11
N ARG A 297 -65.59 72.36 -22.71
CA ARG A 297 -66.03 71.62 -21.53
C ARG A 297 -64.84 71.38 -20.61
N SER A 298 -64.90 72.07 -19.48
CA SER A 298 -64.15 71.83 -18.27
C SER A 298 -64.42 70.43 -17.70
N THR A 299 -63.36 69.72 -17.29
CA THR A 299 -63.31 68.78 -16.14
C THR A 299 -61.79 68.58 -15.88
N GLN A 300 -61.14 69.35 -15.00
CA GLN A 300 -61.10 69.26 -13.54
C GLN A 300 -60.31 68.04 -13.01
N ALA A 301 -59.21 68.36 -12.31
CA ALA A 301 -58.48 67.58 -11.29
C ALA A 301 -57.76 66.30 -11.79
N SER A 302 -56.57 65.91 -11.33
CA SER A 302 -55.89 66.16 -10.06
C SER A 302 -54.44 65.64 -10.14
N ARG A 303 -53.47 66.46 -9.70
CA ARG A 303 -52.33 66.01 -8.88
C ARG A 303 -52.87 65.73 -7.47
N PRO A 304 -52.29 64.85 -6.63
CA PRO A 304 -50.91 65.00 -6.14
C PRO A 304 -50.13 63.72 -5.76
N GLN A 305 -48.82 63.91 -5.58
CA GLN A 305 -47.91 63.40 -4.52
C GLN A 305 -47.91 61.89 -4.20
N ASP A 306 -46.78 61.21 -4.44
CA ASP A 306 -45.58 61.22 -3.56
C ASP A 306 -44.30 61.18 -4.41
#